data_AF-A0A645GPM4-F1
#
_entry.id   AF-A0A645GPM4-F1
#
_cell.length_a   1.000
_cell.length_b   1.000
_cell.length_c   1.000
_cell.angle_alpha   90.00
_cell.angle_beta   90.00
_cell.angle_gamma   90.00
#
_symmetry.space_group_name_H-M   'P 1'
#
loop_
_entity.id
_entity.type
_entity.pdbx_description
1 polymer ?
#
loop_
_entity_poly.entity_id
_entity_poly.type
_entity_poly.pdbx_seq_one_letter_code
_entity_poly.pdbx_strand_id
1 'polypeptide(L)'
;MLLLEVSYPPDNSISDIFGHSNHEDRFIFEDSVLFYDRASSKIKTEEYLTGIPFDRKKGIQGGLAEAVVKNIRLTVGEANSKLRDFLKNEGDSSFELHWNELNFMQTIETLKELGRFDETYYRYP
;
A
#
# COMPACT_ATOMS: atom_id res chain seq x y z
N MET A 1 -3.54 1.86 -6.67
CA MET A 1 -3.21 3.21 -6.20
C MET A 1 -4.03 3.50 -4.96
N LEU A 2 -3.39 4.07 -3.94
CA LEU A 2 -3.91 4.45 -2.64
C LEU A 2 -3.83 5.97 -2.56
N LEU A 3 -4.91 6.61 -2.10
CA LEU A 3 -5.02 8.06 -2.01
C LEU A 3 -5.44 8.43 -0.59
N LEU A 4 -4.67 9.30 0.05
CA LEU A 4 -5.00 9.87 1.36
C LEU A 4 -5.14 11.38 1.23
N GLU A 5 -6.29 11.90 1.63
CA GLU A 5 -6.50 13.34 1.73
C GLU A 5 -5.79 13.87 2.97
N VAL A 6 -4.94 14.87 2.77
CA VAL A 6 -4.22 15.56 3.83
C VAL A 6 -4.83 16.93 3.99
N SER A 7 -5.20 17.29 5.22
CA SER A 7 -5.57 18.66 5.58
C SER A 7 -4.62 19.15 6.67
N TYR A 8 -3.88 20.22 6.37
CA TYR A 8 -2.84 20.75 7.23
C TYR A 8 -3.06 22.24 7.50
N PRO A 9 -2.80 22.75 8.72
CA PRO A 9 -2.99 24.17 9.00
C PRO A 9 -2.05 25.07 8.18
N PRO A 10 -2.51 26.27 7.77
CA PRO A 10 -1.83 27.15 6.81
C PRO A 10 -0.44 27.69 7.22
N ASP A 11 -0.02 27.49 8.47
CA ASP A 11 1.22 28.10 9.00
C ASP A 11 2.44 27.16 8.97
N ASN A 12 2.28 25.92 8.49
CA ASN A 12 3.34 24.93 8.45
C ASN A 12 3.57 24.41 7.01
N SER A 13 4.84 24.24 6.61
CA SER A 13 5.22 23.65 5.33
C SER A 13 5.64 22.18 5.50
N ILE A 14 5.13 21.30 4.62
CA ILE A 14 5.59 19.91 4.51
C ILE A 14 6.44 19.80 3.25
N SER A 15 7.52 19.03 3.29
CA SER A 15 8.34 18.77 2.10
C SER A 15 8.30 17.29 1.73
N ASP A 16 8.35 17.01 0.43
CA ASP A 16 8.53 15.65 -0.07
C ASP A 16 10.00 15.20 0.02
N ILE A 17 10.26 13.95 -0.36
CA ILE A 17 11.61 13.35 -0.37
C ILE A 17 12.56 14.00 -1.38
N PHE A 18 12.05 14.80 -2.32
CA PHE A 18 12.83 15.54 -3.31
C PHE A 18 13.07 17.00 -2.88
N GLY A 19 12.59 17.39 -1.69
CA GLY A 19 12.73 18.74 -1.15
C GLY A 19 11.73 19.75 -1.71
N HIS A 20 10.68 19.30 -2.39
CA HIS A 20 9.60 20.20 -2.79
C HIS A 20 8.68 20.48 -1.61
N SER A 21 8.60 21.75 -1.22
CA SER A 21 7.69 22.19 -0.17
C SER A 21 6.29 22.40 -0.72
N ASN A 22 5.31 21.83 -0.02
CA ASN A 22 3.90 22.12 -0.23
C ASN A 22 3.46 23.23 0.75
N HIS A 23 2.72 24.19 0.21
CA HIS A 23 2.15 25.34 0.93
C HIS A 23 0.61 25.37 0.87
N GLU A 24 -0.01 24.33 0.30
CA GLU A 24 -1.46 24.18 0.25
C GLU A 24 -1.97 23.52 1.54
N ASP A 25 -3.06 24.06 2.08
CA ASP A 25 -3.74 23.52 3.26
C ASP A 25 -4.36 22.14 3.02
N ARG A 26 -4.50 21.75 1.74
CA ARG A 26 -5.06 20.46 1.33
C ARG A 26 -4.32 19.90 0.13
N PHE A 27 -3.90 18.64 0.23
CA PHE A 27 -3.27 17.92 -0.87
C PHE A 27 -3.54 16.43 -0.75
N ILE A 28 -3.12 15.67 -1.77
CA ILE A 28 -3.25 14.22 -1.80
C ILE A 28 -1.87 13.58 -1.64
N PHE A 29 -1.76 12.68 -0.67
CA PHE A 29 -0.66 11.73 -0.60
C PHE A 29 -1.03 10.48 -1.42
N GLU A 30 -0.13 10.04 -2.28
CA GLU A 30 -0.31 8.90 -3.19
C GLU A 30 0.77 7.85 -2.98
N ASP A 31 0.38 6.58 -3.03
CA ASP A 31 1.27 5.43 -3.14
C ASP A 31 0.55 4.28 -3.89
N SER A 32 1.26 3.23 -4.29
CA SER A 32 0.70 2.16 -5.12
C SER A 32 1.19 0.77 -4.76
N VAL A 33 0.26 -0.17 -4.78
CA VAL A 33 0.52 -1.61 -4.80
C VAL A 33 0.57 -2.07 -6.25
N LEU A 34 1.69 -2.64 -6.69
CA LEU A 34 1.91 -3.08 -8.06
C LEU A 34 1.68 -4.58 -8.20
N PHE A 35 0.84 -4.99 -9.14
CA PHE A 35 0.84 -6.36 -9.65
C PHE A 35 1.69 -6.43 -10.92
N TYR A 36 2.66 -7.33 -10.98
CA TYR A 36 3.55 -7.44 -12.14
C TYR A 36 3.78 -8.88 -12.58
N ASP A 37 4.03 -9.06 -13.88
CA ASP A 37 4.41 -10.35 -14.43
C ASP A 37 5.85 -10.70 -14.00
N ARG A 38 6.04 -11.86 -13.36
CA ARG A 38 7.35 -12.35 -12.92
C ARG A 38 8.40 -12.36 -14.03
N ALA A 39 7.97 -12.57 -15.27
CA ALA A 39 8.88 -12.61 -16.43
C ALA A 39 9.34 -11.22 -16.90
N SER A 40 8.80 -10.13 -16.35
CA SER A 40 9.17 -8.77 -16.73
C SER A 40 10.47 -8.34 -16.04
N SER A 41 11.53 -8.13 -16.82
CA SER A 41 12.87 -7.76 -16.32
C SER A 41 13.08 -6.27 -16.04
N LYS A 42 12.05 -5.43 -16.17
CA LYS A 42 12.17 -3.95 -16.11
C LYS A 42 11.39 -3.28 -14.97
N ILE A 43 10.83 -4.04 -14.04
CA ILE A 43 10.03 -3.47 -12.94
C ILE A 43 10.98 -3.05 -11.81
N LYS A 44 10.94 -1.76 -11.45
CA LYS A 44 11.56 -1.23 -10.23
C LYS A 44 10.55 -1.28 -9.10
N THR A 45 10.60 -2.31 -8.28
CA THR A 45 9.62 -2.50 -7.20
C THR A 45 9.78 -1.48 -6.07
N GLU A 46 10.96 -0.86 -5.96
CA GLU A 46 11.29 0.17 -4.97
C GLU A 46 10.54 1.50 -5.17
N GLU A 47 9.91 1.71 -6.34
CA GLU A 47 9.08 2.89 -6.62
C GLU A 47 7.60 2.71 -6.16
N TYR A 48 7.30 1.62 -5.45
CA TYR A 48 5.95 1.23 -5.03
C TYR A 48 5.95 0.79 -3.57
N LEU A 49 4.82 0.97 -2.87
CA LEU A 49 4.59 0.40 -1.53
C LEU A 49 4.94 -1.09 -1.44
N THR A 50 4.54 -1.86 -2.45
CA THR A 50 4.89 -3.27 -2.59
C THR A 50 4.66 -3.75 -4.02
N GLY A 51 5.43 -4.75 -4.43
CA GLY A 51 5.28 -5.45 -5.71
C GLY A 51 4.83 -6.88 -5.50
N ILE A 52 3.68 -7.25 -6.07
CA ILE A 52 3.09 -8.58 -6.01
C ILE A 52 3.28 -9.28 -7.36
N PRO A 53 4.18 -10.27 -7.44
CA PRO A 53 4.43 -11.00 -8.67
C PRO A 53 3.32 -12.01 -8.99
N PHE A 54 2.84 -12.02 -10.23
CA PHE A 54 1.91 -13.03 -10.74
C PHE A 54 2.36 -13.63 -12.08
N ASP A 55 1.75 -14.75 -12.46
CA ASP A 55 1.93 -15.36 -13.77
C ASP A 55 0.88 -14.79 -14.73
N ARG A 56 1.29 -14.04 -15.74
CA ARG A 56 0.34 -13.38 -16.66
C ARG A 56 -0.59 -14.34 -17.38
N LYS A 57 -0.13 -15.56 -17.71
CA LYS A 57 -0.94 -16.55 -18.43
C LYS A 57 -1.98 -17.20 -17.53
N LYS A 58 -1.64 -17.43 -16.25
CA LYS A 58 -2.54 -18.04 -15.28
C LYS A 58 -3.46 -17.02 -14.61
N GLY A 59 -2.97 -15.81 -14.36
CA GLY A 59 -3.65 -14.80 -13.57
C GLY A 59 -3.33 -14.87 -12.08
N ILE A 60 -4.24 -14.37 -11.25
CA ILE A 60 -4.10 -14.32 -9.78
C ILE A 60 -5.12 -15.24 -9.11
N GLN A 61 -4.75 -15.87 -8.01
CA GLN A 61 -5.71 -16.63 -7.19
C GLN A 61 -6.62 -15.68 -6.41
N GLY A 62 -7.89 -16.01 -6.26
CA GLY A 62 -8.84 -15.20 -5.49
C GLY A 62 -8.41 -14.97 -4.05
N GLY A 63 -7.87 -16.00 -3.39
CA GLY A 63 -7.37 -15.91 -2.02
C GLY A 63 -6.17 -14.97 -1.89
N LEU A 64 -5.32 -14.87 -2.94
CA LEU A 64 -4.25 -13.88 -2.99
C LEU A 64 -4.84 -12.46 -3.10
N ALA A 65 -5.80 -12.25 -4.00
CA ALA A 65 -6.46 -10.96 -4.15
C ALA A 65 -7.16 -10.53 -2.85
N GLU A 66 -7.83 -11.46 -2.16
CA GLU A 66 -8.47 -11.22 -0.86
C GLU A 66 -7.45 -10.80 0.20
N ALA A 67 -6.32 -11.50 0.30
CA ALA A 67 -5.26 -11.16 1.25
C ALA A 67 -4.68 -9.76 0.99
N VAL A 68 -4.49 -9.39 -0.29
CA VAL A 68 -3.99 -8.07 -0.67
C VAL A 68 -4.97 -6.97 -0.25
N VAL A 69 -6.25 -7.14 -0.55
CA VAL A 69 -7.29 -6.15 -0.18
C VAL A 69 -7.38 -6.01 1.34
N LYS A 70 -7.29 -7.11 2.09
CA LYS A 70 -7.25 -7.06 3.56
C LYS A 70 -6.04 -6.29 4.07
N ASN A 71 -4.85 -6.55 3.53
CA ASN A 71 -3.65 -5.87 3.97
C ASN A 71 -3.66 -4.37 3.62
N ILE A 72 -4.14 -4.01 2.42
CA ILE A 72 -4.39 -2.60 2.04
C ILE A 72 -5.28 -1.91 3.09
N ARG A 73 -6.37 -2.54 3.51
CA ARG A 73 -7.26 -1.97 4.53
C ARG A 73 -6.52 -1.72 5.86
N LEU A 74 -5.67 -2.65 6.29
CA LEU A 74 -4.88 -2.49 7.52
C LEU A 74 -3.84 -1.38 7.38
N THR A 75 -3.07 -1.37 6.29
CA THR A 75 -2.08 -0.31 5.99
C THR A 75 -2.73 1.07 5.95
N VAL A 76 -3.87 1.23 5.26
CA VAL A 76 -4.61 2.51 5.22
C VAL A 76 -5.15 2.90 6.60
N GLY A 77 -5.60 1.93 7.40
CA GLY A 77 -6.05 2.17 8.77
C GLY A 77 -4.94 2.72 9.67
N GLU A 78 -3.77 2.10 9.65
CA GLU A 78 -2.58 2.54 10.38
C GLU A 78 -2.09 3.91 9.88
N ALA A 79 -2.01 4.08 8.56
CA ALA A 79 -1.57 5.31 7.92
C ALA A 79 -2.43 6.51 8.30
N ASN A 80 -3.75 6.37 8.37
CA ASN A 80 -4.62 7.45 8.82
C ASN A 80 -4.30 7.89 10.26
N SER A 81 -3.87 6.98 11.14
CA SER A 81 -3.43 7.35 12.48
C SER A 81 -2.10 8.06 12.46
N LYS A 82 -1.10 7.46 11.82
CA LYS A 82 0.25 8.02 11.71
C LYS A 82 0.25 9.39 11.04
N LEU A 83 -0.58 9.59 10.01
CA LEU A 83 -0.73 10.86 9.34
C LEU A 83 -1.24 11.94 10.31
N ARG A 84 -2.28 11.65 11.10
CA ARG A 84 -2.77 12.61 12.11
C ARG A 84 -1.70 12.98 13.13
N ASP A 85 -0.96 11.99 13.60
CA ASP A 85 0.08 12.19 14.62
C ASP A 85 1.25 12.99 14.03
N PHE A 86 1.66 12.69 12.80
CA PHE A 86 2.64 13.46 12.02
C PHE A 86 2.21 14.93 11.86
N LEU A 87 0.97 15.18 11.43
CA LEU A 87 0.47 16.55 11.24
C LEU A 87 0.37 17.34 12.55
N LYS A 88 0.30 16.67 13.71
CA LYS A 88 0.30 17.33 15.02
C LYS A 88 1.69 17.47 15.63
N ASN A 89 2.74 16.97 14.97
CA ASN A 89 4.06 16.80 15.55
C ASN A 89 4.06 15.91 16.82
N GLU A 90 3.13 14.95 16.89
CA GLU A 90 2.97 13.98 17.99
C GLU A 90 3.52 12.59 17.64
N GLY A 91 4.08 12.43 16.44
CA GLY A 91 4.61 11.16 15.92
C GLY A 91 6.01 11.28 15.32
N ASP A 92 6.27 10.47 14.30
CA ASP A 92 7.53 10.46 13.57
C ASP A 92 7.76 11.79 12.82
N SER A 93 9.01 12.11 12.51
CA SER A 93 9.37 13.33 11.75
C SER A 93 9.05 13.26 10.26
N SER A 94 8.62 12.09 9.77
CA SER A 94 8.24 11.83 8.39
C SER A 94 7.05 10.89 8.35
N PHE A 95 6.26 10.97 7.28
CA PHE A 95 5.13 10.10 7.05
C PHE A 95 5.35 9.26 5.79
N GLU A 96 5.15 7.95 5.91
CA GLU A 96 5.11 7.00 4.80
C GLU A 96 4.09 5.88 5.07
N LEU A 97 3.67 5.19 4.01
CA LEU A 97 2.89 3.96 4.17
C LEU A 97 3.83 2.79 4.45
N HIS A 98 3.42 1.90 5.36
CA HIS A 98 4.16 0.69 5.64
C HIS A 98 3.36 -0.54 5.23
N TRP A 99 3.93 -1.32 4.32
CA TRP A 99 3.41 -2.64 3.98
C TRP A 99 3.90 -3.66 5.00
N ASN A 100 2.99 -4.20 5.81
CA ASN A 100 3.34 -5.26 6.75
C ASN A 100 3.33 -6.62 6.05
N GLU A 101 4.50 -7.05 5.57
CA GLU A 101 4.65 -8.32 4.85
C GLU A 101 4.31 -9.54 5.74
N LEU A 102 4.61 -9.47 7.04
CA LEU A 102 4.28 -10.55 7.97
C LEU A 102 2.76 -10.73 8.08
N ASN A 103 2.01 -9.65 8.31
CA ASN A 103 0.55 -9.70 8.38
C ASN A 103 -0.08 -10.20 7.07
N PHE A 104 0.49 -9.78 5.93
CA PHE A 104 0.05 -10.24 4.62
C PHE A 104 0.24 -11.75 4.45
N MET A 105 1.43 -12.27 4.76
CA MET A 105 1.74 -13.70 4.67
C MET A 105 0.89 -14.53 5.63
N GLN A 106 0.75 -14.07 6.88
CA GLN A 106 -0.12 -14.72 7.87
C GLN A 106 -1.59 -14.74 7.44
N THR A 107 -2.07 -13.70 6.75
CA THR A 107 -3.43 -13.67 6.20
C THR A 107 -3.63 -14.78 5.16
N ILE A 108 -2.64 -14.98 4.28
CA ILE A 108 -2.67 -16.07 3.29
C ILE A 108 -2.66 -17.43 3.97
N GLU A 109 -1.77 -17.64 4.94
CA GLU A 109 -1.67 -18.89 5.70
C GLU A 109 -2.98 -19.20 6.43
N THR A 110 -3.54 -18.21 7.15
CA THR A 110 -4.82 -18.33 7.84
C THR A 110 -5.96 -18.70 6.89
N LEU A 111 -6.02 -18.07 5.71
CA LEU A 111 -7.03 -18.42 4.70
C LEU A 111 -6.90 -19.88 4.25
N LYS A 112 -5.66 -20.39 4.08
CA LYS A 112 -5.41 -21.78 3.69
C LYS A 112 -5.75 -22.76 4.80
N GLU A 113 -5.30 -22.50 6.03
CA GLU A 113 -5.56 -23.35 7.20
C GLU A 113 -7.06 -23.50 7.48
N LEU A 114 -7.83 -22.42 7.27
CA LEU A 114 -9.27 -22.43 7.45
C LEU A 114 -10.05 -22.99 6.25
N GLY A 115 -9.37 -23.42 5.17
CA GLY A 115 -10.01 -23.89 3.95
C GLY A 115 -10.83 -22.80 3.23
N ARG A 116 -10.48 -21.53 3.43
CA ARG A 116 -11.16 -20.34 2.89
C ARG A 116 -10.38 -19.66 1.75
N PHE A 117 -9.20 -20.17 1.43
CA PHE A 117 -8.39 -19.63 0.35
C PHE A 117 -9.02 -19.97 -1.00
N ASP A 118 -9.49 -18.96 -1.73
CA ASP A 118 -10.01 -19.17 -3.10
C ASP A 118 -8.86 -19.51 -4.06
N GLU A 119 -8.78 -20.78 -4.45
CA GLU A 119 -7.78 -21.29 -5.38
C GLU A 119 -8.08 -20.97 -6.85
N THR A 120 -9.26 -20.41 -7.15
CA THR A 120 -9.68 -20.03 -8.51
C THR A 120 -8.74 -18.96 -9.05
N TYR A 121 -8.26 -19.18 -10.28
CA TYR A 121 -7.45 -18.21 -11.00
C TYR A 121 -8.32 -17.24 -11.80
N TYR A 122 -8.15 -15.94 -11.54
CA TYR A 122 -8.73 -14.84 -12.30
C TYR A 122 -7.70 -14.35 -13.31
N ARG A 123 -8.00 -14.53 -14.60
CA ARG A 123 -7.07 -14.22 -15.69
C ARG A 123 -6.79 -12.72 -15.78
N TYR A 124 -5.56 -12.41 -16.15
CA TYR A 124 -5.21 -11.07 -16.59
C TYR A 124 -5.91 -10.74 -17.92
N PRO A 125 -6.47 -9.53 -18.09
CA PRO A 125 -7.15 -9.10 -19.32
C PRO A 125 -6.31 -9.18 -20.60
#